data_AF-A0A928L8T3-F1
#
_entry.id   AF-A0A928L8T3-F1
#
_cell.length_a   1.000
_cell.length_b   1.000
_cell.length_c   1.000
_cell.angle_alpha   90.00
_cell.angle_beta   90.00
_cell.angle_gamma   90.00
#
_symmetry.space_group_name_H-M   'P 1'
#
loop_
_entity.id
_entity.type
_entity.pdbx_description
1 polymer ?
#
loop_
_entity_poly.entity_id
_entity_poly.type
_entity_poly.pdbx_seq_one_letter_code
_entity_poly.pdbx_strand_id
1 'polypeptide(L)'
;GKPMPVEPENQEINDDKAFTCTFSIECSTILNNLNDLEADKREIVPSNGIILPPTVVTFYEGESVFDVLQRVCKENNIHMEASWTPVYNSAYVEGINNLYEFDCGNLSGWMYCVDGWYPNYGCSRYQLKDGETVEFRYTCDLGKDVSCDWMG
;
A
#
# COMPACT_ATOMS: atom_id res chain seq x y z
N GLY A 1 1.34 -17.17 -13.13
CA GLY A 1 0.98 -17.54 -11.75
C GLY A 1 1.27 -16.38 -10.83
N LYS A 2 0.60 -16.29 -9.67
CA LYS A 2 0.84 -15.22 -8.68
C LYS A 2 2.27 -15.34 -8.11
N PRO A 3 3.02 -14.23 -7.95
CA PRO A 3 4.34 -14.23 -7.34
C PRO A 3 4.36 -14.89 -5.95
N MET A 4 5.48 -15.54 -5.65
CA MET A 4 5.77 -16.06 -4.30
C MET A 4 6.50 -14.98 -3.50
N PRO A 5 6.31 -14.92 -2.17
CA PRO A 5 7.09 -14.02 -1.34
C PRO A 5 8.58 -14.38 -1.39
N VAL A 6 9.42 -13.35 -1.35
CA VAL A 6 10.88 -13.49 -1.14
C VAL A 6 11.25 -13.02 0.25
N GLU A 7 12.41 -13.43 0.74
CA GLU A 7 12.97 -12.89 1.99
C GLU A 7 13.63 -11.54 1.72
N PRO A 8 13.28 -10.46 2.46
CA PRO A 8 13.79 -9.12 2.19
C PRO A 8 15.32 -9.01 2.23
N GLU A 9 15.99 -9.75 3.10
CA GLU A 9 17.45 -9.79 3.20
C GLU A 9 18.16 -10.45 2.01
N ASN A 10 17.44 -11.21 1.20
CA ASN A 10 17.99 -11.89 0.02
C ASN A 10 17.75 -11.09 -1.27
N GLN A 11 17.14 -9.91 -1.19
CA GLN A 11 16.88 -9.08 -2.35
C GLN A 11 18.16 -8.34 -2.77
N GLU A 12 18.60 -8.60 -3.99
CA GLU A 12 19.68 -7.84 -4.62
C GLU A 12 19.06 -6.81 -5.56
N ILE A 13 19.30 -5.52 -5.29
CA ILE A 13 18.82 -4.42 -6.12
C ILE A 13 19.87 -4.14 -7.19
N ASN A 14 19.43 -4.08 -8.45
CA ASN A 14 20.24 -3.74 -9.61
C ASN A 14 19.83 -2.36 -10.14
N ASP A 15 20.51 -1.32 -9.63
CA ASP A 15 20.25 0.09 -9.94
C ASP A 15 20.56 0.45 -11.41
N ASP A 16 21.23 -0.42 -12.18
CA ASP A 16 21.51 -0.21 -13.60
C ASP A 16 20.31 -0.61 -14.50
N LYS A 17 19.32 -1.31 -13.94
CA LYS A 17 18.16 -1.82 -14.68
C LYS A 17 16.87 -1.19 -14.18
N ALA A 18 16.51 -0.09 -14.81
CA ALA A 18 15.27 0.62 -14.55
C ALA A 18 14.06 -0.04 -15.22
N PHE A 19 12.95 -0.04 -14.49
CA PHE A 19 11.62 -0.47 -14.88
C PHE A 19 10.59 0.59 -14.49
N THR A 20 9.34 0.38 -14.89
CA THR A 20 8.23 1.28 -14.53
C THR A 20 7.05 0.51 -13.98
N CYS A 21 6.32 1.12 -13.05
CA CYS A 21 5.03 0.64 -12.59
C CYS A 21 4.05 1.82 -12.50
N THR A 22 2.75 1.52 -12.45
CA THR A 22 1.76 2.53 -12.08
C THR A 22 1.48 2.40 -10.59
N PHE A 23 1.57 3.50 -9.85
CA PHE A 23 1.38 3.52 -8.40
C PHE A 23 0.28 4.50 -8.00
N SER A 24 -0.61 4.10 -7.10
CA SER A 24 -1.64 4.97 -6.52
C SER A 24 -1.91 4.67 -5.06
N ILE A 25 -2.41 5.69 -4.35
CA ILE A 25 -2.78 5.61 -2.93
C ILE A 25 -4.15 6.27 -2.78
N GLU A 26 -5.13 5.51 -2.28
CA GLU A 26 -6.49 6.02 -2.05
C GLU A 26 -7.10 5.57 -0.72
N CYS A 27 -8.01 6.38 -0.20
CA CYS A 27 -8.80 6.15 1.00
C CYS A 27 -10.30 6.42 0.76
N SER A 28 -10.79 6.19 -0.46
CA SER A 28 -12.16 6.48 -0.87
C SER A 28 -13.23 5.76 -0.04
N THR A 29 -12.92 4.59 0.52
CA THR A 29 -13.79 3.85 1.46
C THR A 29 -14.16 4.66 2.70
N ILE A 30 -13.27 5.54 3.19
CA ILE A 30 -13.51 6.41 4.34
C ILE A 30 -14.66 7.38 4.08
N LEU A 31 -14.87 7.82 2.83
CA LEU A 31 -15.96 8.74 2.48
C LEU A 31 -17.34 8.16 2.80
N ASN A 32 -17.47 6.83 2.78
CA ASN A 32 -18.70 6.12 3.16
C ASN A 32 -18.75 5.78 4.66
N ASN A 33 -17.67 6.02 5.41
CA ASN A 33 -17.48 5.64 6.81
C ASN A 33 -17.00 6.82 7.70
N LEU A 34 -17.28 8.07 7.29
CA LEU A 34 -16.84 9.29 8.00
C LEU A 34 -17.31 9.41 9.46
N ASN A 35 -18.35 8.66 9.83
CA ASN A 35 -18.87 8.63 11.20
C ASN A 35 -17.93 7.87 12.15
N ASP A 36 -17.17 6.90 11.62
CA ASP A 36 -16.22 6.10 12.39
C ASP A 36 -14.84 6.78 12.45
N LEU A 37 -14.56 7.71 11.53
CA LEU A 37 -13.34 8.51 11.52
C LEU A 37 -13.35 9.62 12.58
N GLU A 38 -12.25 9.74 13.31
CA GLU A 38 -12.00 10.85 14.23
C GLU A 38 -12.17 12.22 13.53
N ALA A 39 -12.83 13.16 14.21
CA ALA A 39 -13.21 14.44 13.63
C ALA A 39 -12.00 15.24 13.08
N ASP A 40 -10.89 15.24 13.81
CA ASP A 40 -9.67 15.98 13.46
C ASP A 40 -8.94 15.39 12.24
N LYS A 41 -9.24 14.13 11.87
CA LYS A 41 -8.69 13.47 10.67
C LYS A 41 -9.54 13.72 9.42
N ARG A 42 -10.71 14.35 9.51
CA ARG A 42 -11.55 14.59 8.33
C ARG A 42 -10.91 15.56 7.35
N GLU A 43 -10.10 16.51 7.82
CA GLU A 43 -9.44 17.50 6.98
C GLU A 43 -8.31 16.92 6.12
N ILE A 44 -7.73 15.79 6.54
CA ILE A 44 -6.66 15.11 5.78
C ILE A 44 -7.20 14.13 4.73
N VAL A 45 -8.50 13.84 4.72
CA VAL A 45 -9.15 12.98 3.72
C VAL A 45 -9.48 13.80 2.47
N PRO A 46 -8.89 13.49 1.30
CA PRO A 46 -9.24 14.16 0.06
C PRO A 46 -10.72 13.96 -0.28
N SER A 47 -11.38 15.00 -0.81
CA SER A 47 -12.82 14.93 -1.16
C SER A 47 -13.17 13.82 -2.17
N ASN A 48 -12.20 13.41 -3.00
CA ASN A 48 -12.33 12.30 -3.94
C ASN A 48 -11.70 10.99 -3.44
N GLY A 49 -11.16 10.98 -2.21
CA GLY A 49 -10.46 9.85 -1.62
C GLY A 49 -9.09 9.55 -2.21
N ILE A 50 -8.58 10.34 -3.15
CA ILE A 50 -7.31 10.06 -3.83
C ILE A 50 -6.18 10.86 -3.17
N ILE A 51 -5.26 10.16 -2.50
CA ILE A 51 -4.05 10.75 -1.88
C ILE A 51 -2.96 10.90 -2.93
N LEU A 52 -2.74 9.85 -3.72
CA LEU A 52 -1.85 9.87 -4.88
C LEU A 52 -2.62 9.31 -6.09
N PRO A 53 -2.87 10.10 -7.14
CA PRO A 53 -3.49 9.59 -8.35
C PRO A 53 -2.57 8.58 -9.05
N PRO A 54 -3.09 7.70 -9.92
CA PRO A 54 -2.28 6.79 -10.72
C PRO A 54 -1.11 7.53 -11.40
N THR A 55 0.10 7.20 -10.97
CA THR A 55 1.33 7.86 -11.38
C THR A 55 2.30 6.80 -11.88
N VAL A 56 2.89 7.02 -13.05
CA VAL A 56 3.98 6.16 -13.54
C VAL A 56 5.24 6.50 -12.75
N VAL A 57 5.80 5.51 -12.06
CA VAL A 57 7.00 5.66 -11.25
C VAL A 57 8.09 4.72 -11.74
N THR A 58 9.33 5.19 -11.71
CA THR A 58 10.50 4.36 -12.00
C THR A 58 10.87 3.55 -10.78
N PHE A 59 11.28 2.30 -10.99
CA PHE A 59 11.88 1.45 -9.98
C PHE A 59 13.01 0.62 -10.60
N TYR A 60 13.79 -0.06 -9.78
CA TYR A 60 14.94 -0.85 -10.19
C TYR A 60 14.71 -2.32 -9.96
N GLU A 61 15.30 -3.17 -10.81
CA GLU A 61 15.20 -4.61 -10.67
C GLU A 61 15.59 -5.06 -9.26
N GLY A 62 14.74 -5.86 -8.64
CA GLY A 62 14.93 -6.35 -7.27
C GLY A 62 14.22 -5.52 -6.20
N GLU A 63 13.80 -4.28 -6.48
CA GLU A 63 13.02 -3.48 -5.51
C GLU A 63 11.67 -4.15 -5.19
N SER A 64 11.28 -4.05 -3.93
CA SER A 64 9.97 -4.48 -3.46
C SER A 64 8.90 -3.40 -3.61
N VAL A 65 7.63 -3.79 -3.48
CA VAL A 65 6.52 -2.81 -3.37
C VAL A 65 6.76 -1.82 -2.21
N PHE A 66 7.36 -2.27 -1.12
CA PHE A 66 7.66 -1.41 0.03
C PHE A 66 8.74 -0.37 -0.25
N ASP A 67 9.78 -0.72 -1.02
CA ASP A 67 10.83 0.24 -1.43
C ASP A 67 10.24 1.36 -2.28
N VAL A 68 9.40 0.97 -3.25
CA VAL A 68 8.69 1.93 -4.10
C VAL A 68 7.71 2.79 -3.28
N LEU A 69 6.96 2.21 -2.34
CA LEU A 69 6.07 2.96 -1.44
C LEU A 69 6.83 4.03 -0.66
N GLN A 70 7.96 3.67 -0.04
CA GLN A 70 8.78 4.61 0.73
C GLN A 70 9.25 5.79 -0.13
N ARG A 71 9.76 5.51 -1.33
CA ARG A 71 10.22 6.53 -2.27
C ARG A 71 9.07 7.45 -2.71
N VAL A 72 7.96 6.85 -3.15
CA VAL A 72 6.78 7.59 -3.63
C VAL A 72 6.20 8.50 -2.54
N CYS A 73 6.04 8.00 -1.32
CA CYS A 73 5.54 8.80 -0.21
C CYS A 73 6.48 9.96 0.12
N LYS A 74 7.79 9.70 0.18
CA LYS A 74 8.81 10.73 0.44
C LYS A 74 8.83 11.82 -0.63
N GLU A 75 8.79 11.46 -1.90
CA GLU A 75 8.82 12.41 -3.03
C GLU A 75 7.58 13.30 -3.09
N ASN A 76 6.43 12.79 -2.63
CA ASN A 76 5.16 13.50 -2.65
C ASN A 76 4.81 14.17 -1.31
N ASN A 77 5.72 14.17 -0.33
CA ASN A 77 5.49 14.67 1.04
C ASN A 77 4.27 14.01 1.72
N ILE A 78 4.04 12.73 1.44
CA ILE A 78 2.99 11.93 2.08
C ILE A 78 3.62 11.25 3.28
N HIS A 79 3.07 11.51 4.46
CA HIS A 79 3.48 10.82 5.69
C HIS A 79 3.26 9.32 5.55
N MET A 80 4.23 8.49 5.96
CA MET A 80 4.10 7.03 5.94
C MET A 80 4.82 6.44 7.13
N GLU A 81 4.13 5.55 7.83
CA GLU A 81 4.66 4.79 8.96
C GLU A 81 4.50 3.30 8.74
N ALA A 82 5.57 2.57 9.06
CA ALA A 82 5.61 1.13 9.00
C ALA A 82 6.51 0.59 10.11
N SER A 83 6.19 -0.61 10.59
CA SER A 83 7.01 -1.36 11.54
C SER A 83 7.45 -2.69 10.96
N TRP A 84 8.54 -3.23 11.49
CA TRP A 84 8.97 -4.58 11.15
C TRP A 84 8.21 -5.60 11.99
N THR A 85 7.62 -6.60 11.33
CA THR A 85 6.93 -7.72 12.00
C THR A 85 7.81 -8.98 11.94
N PRO A 86 8.54 -9.34 13.02
CA PRO A 86 9.53 -10.41 12.98
C PRO A 86 8.96 -11.79 12.61
N VAL A 87 7.74 -12.10 13.06
CA VAL A 87 7.09 -13.39 12.77
C VAL A 87 6.79 -13.60 11.29
N TYR A 88 6.64 -12.51 10.51
CA TYR A 88 6.37 -12.55 9.07
C TYR A 88 7.57 -12.16 8.22
N ASN A 89 8.70 -11.77 8.85
CA ASN A 89 9.89 -11.22 8.23
C ASN A 89 9.55 -10.14 7.19
N SER A 90 8.68 -9.20 7.57
CA SER A 90 8.09 -8.24 6.64
C SER A 90 7.78 -6.90 7.30
N ALA A 91 7.78 -5.84 6.51
CA ALA A 91 7.22 -4.55 6.88
C ALA A 91 5.69 -4.63 6.93
N TYR A 92 5.10 -4.04 7.96
CA TYR A 92 3.68 -3.79 8.14
C TYR A 92 3.44 -2.29 8.04
N VAL A 93 2.58 -1.86 7.12
CA VAL A 93 2.27 -0.44 6.89
C VAL A 93 1.14 -0.04 7.84
N GLU A 94 1.49 0.74 8.85
CA GLU A 94 0.58 1.15 9.92
C GLU A 94 -0.23 2.38 9.49
N GLY A 95 0.36 3.28 8.72
CA GLY A 95 -0.31 4.49 8.29
C GLY A 95 0.28 5.14 7.04
N ILE A 96 -0.60 5.79 6.27
CA ILE A 96 -0.26 6.61 5.10
C ILE A 96 -1.12 7.88 5.16
N ASN A 97 -0.52 9.04 4.88
CA ASN A 97 -1.18 10.34 4.94
C ASN A 97 -1.79 10.66 6.32
N ASN A 98 -1.18 10.19 7.41
CA ASN A 98 -1.70 10.28 8.78
C ASN A 98 -3.05 9.55 9.01
N LEU A 99 -3.45 8.68 8.08
CA LEU A 99 -4.53 7.72 8.26
C LEU A 99 -3.91 6.37 8.61
N TYR A 100 -4.26 5.85 9.77
CA TYR A 100 -3.69 4.66 10.35
C TYR A 100 -4.67 3.50 10.33
N GLU A 101 -4.17 2.28 10.53
CA GLU A 101 -5.02 1.17 10.93
C GLU A 101 -5.94 1.55 12.10
N PHE A 102 -7.14 1.01 12.08
CA PHE A 102 -8.18 1.22 13.09
C PHE A 102 -8.86 2.61 13.12
N ASP A 103 -8.41 3.58 12.32
CA ASP A 103 -9.03 4.91 12.26
C ASP A 103 -10.49 4.92 11.80
N CYS A 104 -10.95 3.88 11.11
CA CYS A 104 -12.36 3.67 10.77
C CYS A 104 -12.88 2.35 11.38
N GLY A 105 -12.45 2.03 12.60
CA GLY A 105 -12.85 0.84 13.35
C GLY A 105 -11.90 -0.35 13.22
N ASN A 106 -12.07 -1.37 14.05
CA ASN A 106 -11.11 -2.47 14.26
C ASN A 106 -10.77 -3.33 13.02
N LEU A 107 -11.51 -3.18 11.92
CA LEU A 107 -11.30 -3.89 10.65
C LEU A 107 -10.67 -3.00 9.57
N SER A 108 -10.33 -1.75 9.93
CA SER A 108 -9.81 -0.77 9.00
C SER A 108 -8.28 -0.75 8.97
N GLY A 109 -7.72 -0.43 7.80
CA GLY A 109 -6.27 -0.39 7.59
C GLY A 109 -5.88 -0.34 6.12
N TRP A 110 -4.57 -0.45 5.85
CA TRP A 110 -4.01 -0.36 4.51
C TRP A 110 -3.85 -1.73 3.86
N MET A 111 -4.36 -1.87 2.65
CA MET A 111 -4.14 -3.05 1.81
C MET A 111 -3.42 -2.65 0.54
N TYR A 112 -2.46 -3.47 0.11
CA TYR A 112 -1.83 -3.31 -1.19
C TYR A 112 -2.38 -4.33 -2.18
N CYS A 113 -2.60 -3.88 -3.39
CA CYS A 113 -3.10 -4.64 -4.53
C CYS A 113 -2.07 -4.53 -5.65
N VAL A 114 -1.79 -5.63 -6.34
CA VAL A 114 -0.94 -5.64 -7.53
C VAL A 114 -1.71 -6.31 -8.67
N ASP A 115 -1.95 -5.57 -9.75
CA ASP A 115 -2.76 -5.99 -10.91
C ASP A 115 -4.13 -6.59 -10.52
N GLY A 116 -4.83 -5.93 -9.60
CA GLY A 116 -6.14 -6.38 -9.11
C GLY A 116 -6.09 -7.54 -8.11
N TRP A 117 -4.91 -8.05 -7.76
CA TRP A 117 -4.74 -9.10 -6.76
C TRP A 117 -4.21 -8.54 -5.44
N TYR A 118 -4.87 -8.88 -4.33
CA TYR A 118 -4.41 -8.63 -2.97
C TYR A 118 -3.50 -9.76 -2.47
N PRO A 119 -2.18 -9.57 -2.35
CA PRO A 119 -1.31 -10.61 -1.81
C PRO A 119 -1.55 -10.81 -0.31
N ASN A 120 -1.33 -12.04 0.14
CA ASN A 120 -1.55 -12.47 1.52
C ASN A 120 -0.26 -12.53 2.35
N TYR A 121 0.76 -11.78 1.92
CA TYR A 121 2.04 -11.57 2.60
C TYR A 121 2.37 -10.08 2.51
N GLY A 122 3.37 -9.58 3.25
CA GLY A 122 3.60 -8.14 3.28
C GLY A 122 4.34 -7.60 2.05
N CYS A 123 4.13 -6.32 1.78
CA CYS A 123 4.60 -5.64 0.57
C CYS A 123 6.14 -5.60 0.42
N SER A 124 6.90 -5.69 1.52
CA SER A 124 8.38 -5.78 1.46
C SER A 124 8.88 -7.12 0.93
N ARG A 125 8.01 -8.14 0.84
CA ARG A 125 8.31 -9.47 0.31
C ARG A 125 7.83 -9.66 -1.13
N TYR A 126 7.19 -8.64 -1.71
CA TYR A 126 6.76 -8.65 -3.11
C TYR A 126 7.81 -7.93 -3.96
N GLN A 127 8.57 -8.67 -4.76
CA GLN A 127 9.43 -8.07 -5.79
C GLN A 127 8.59 -7.62 -6.98
N LEU A 128 8.69 -6.33 -7.31
CA LEU A 128 7.89 -5.73 -8.36
C LEU A 128 8.42 -6.09 -9.75
N LYS A 129 7.52 -6.18 -10.72
CA LYS A 129 7.85 -6.43 -12.13
C LYS A 129 7.46 -5.26 -13.01
N ASP A 130 8.17 -5.15 -14.12
CA ASP A 130 7.96 -4.08 -15.08
C ASP A 130 6.52 -4.09 -15.62
N GLY A 131 5.88 -2.93 -15.62
CA GLY A 131 4.52 -2.70 -16.10
C GLY A 131 3.40 -3.01 -15.10
N GLU A 132 3.70 -3.51 -13.89
CA GLU A 132 2.67 -3.82 -12.89
C GLU A 132 1.96 -2.54 -12.38
N THR A 133 0.71 -2.70 -11.94
CA THR A 133 -0.08 -1.64 -11.28
C THR A 133 -0.19 -1.95 -9.79
N VAL A 134 0.29 -1.02 -8.95
CA VAL A 134 0.26 -1.11 -7.49
C VAL A 134 -0.72 -0.10 -6.94
N GLU A 135 -1.65 -0.56 -6.10
CA GLU A 135 -2.63 0.28 -5.44
C GLU A 135 -2.58 0.05 -3.93
N PHE A 136 -2.30 1.10 -3.16
CA PHE A 136 -2.56 1.11 -1.72
C PHE A 136 -3.96 1.66 -1.48
N ARG A 137 -4.82 0.84 -0.88
CA ARG A 137 -6.23 1.15 -0.67
C ARG A 137 -6.56 1.00 0.80
N TYR A 138 -7.12 2.04 1.39
CA TYR A 138 -7.64 1.97 2.74
C TYR A 138 -8.93 1.15 2.73
N THR A 139 -9.03 0.16 3.62
CA THR A 139 -10.25 -0.61 3.88
C THR A 139 -10.88 -0.15 5.17
N CYS A 140 -12.20 -0.20 5.27
CA CYS A 140 -12.99 -0.09 6.50
C CYS A 140 -13.61 -1.44 6.92
N ASP A 141 -13.59 -2.47 6.06
CA ASP A 141 -14.21 -3.80 6.32
C ASP A 141 -13.29 -4.97 5.92
N LEU A 142 -12.05 -4.95 6.44
CA LEU A 142 -11.04 -6.01 6.27
C LEU A 142 -10.89 -6.51 4.82
N GLY A 143 -10.99 -5.62 3.84
CA GLY A 143 -10.82 -5.92 2.41
C GLY A 143 -12.10 -6.15 1.63
N LYS A 144 -13.25 -6.34 2.28
CA LYS A 144 -14.53 -6.61 1.58
C LYS A 144 -15.00 -5.43 0.75
N ASP A 145 -14.81 -4.22 1.27
CA ASP A 145 -15.18 -2.95 0.64
C ASP A 145 -14.22 -2.51 -0.49
N VAL A 146 -13.08 -3.19 -0.63
CA VAL A 146 -12.12 -2.99 -1.72
C VAL A 146 -12.06 -4.19 -2.68
N SER A 147 -12.98 -5.15 -2.57
CA SER A 147 -13.05 -6.34 -3.45
C SER A 147 -11.87 -7.31 -3.30
N CYS A 148 -11.41 -7.53 -2.07
CA CYS A 148 -10.39 -8.53 -1.77
C CYS A 148 -10.98 -9.96 -1.78
N ASP A 149 -10.63 -10.76 -2.79
CA ASP A 149 -11.25 -12.06 -3.11
C ASP A 149 -11.15 -13.15 -2.03
N TRP A 150 -10.13 -13.14 -1.16
CA TRP A 150 -9.92 -14.20 -0.16
C TRP A 150 -10.63 -13.96 1.18
N MET A 151 -11.39 -12.87 1.27
CA MET A 151 -12.25 -12.53 2.40
C MET A 151 -13.74 -12.86 2.15
N GLY A 152 -14.03 -13.45 0.99
CA GLY A 152 -15.37 -13.91 0.55
C GLY A 152 -15.60 -15.41 0.71
#